data_AF-A0A8X6LRF2-F1
#
_entry.id   AF-A0A8X6LRF2-F1
#
_cell.length_a   1.000
_cell.length_b   1.000
_cell.length_c   1.000
_cell.angle_alpha   90.00
_cell.angle_beta   90.00
_cell.angle_gamma   90.00
#
_symmetry.space_group_name_H-M   'P 1'
#
loop_
_entity.id
_entity.type
_entity.pdbx_description
1 polymer ?
#
loop_
_entity_poly.entity_id
_entity_poly.type
_entity_poly.pdbx_seq_one_letter_code
_entity_poly.pdbx_strand_id
1 'polypeptide(L)'
;MLHPSVQDLFSTHGITWKYIVEKGAWWGGFWERHFRTIKTCLRKIIGRSSLSLNELETVFIEIEAMINSRPITYIYDDPSEPSPLTPAHFLIDPPSKVTCQFKVDDVVLIHDDRFPRNLWSMGKIIETYTGRDGKIRSCLVKTKNNAIRRPVQLLYNLEV
;
A
#
# COMPACT_ATOMS: atom_id res chain seq x y z
N MET A 1 16.89 -2.46 -32.85
CA MET A 1 18.01 -2.55 -31.89
C MET A 1 17.93 -1.35 -30.95
N LEU A 2 18.25 -1.49 -29.66
CA LEU A 2 18.25 -0.36 -28.71
C LEU A 2 19.30 0.68 -29.13
N HIS A 3 19.01 1.96 -28.87
CA HIS A 3 19.98 3.03 -29.10
C HIS A 3 21.15 2.91 -28.10
N PRO A 4 22.41 3.15 -28.50
CA PRO A 4 23.58 2.94 -27.64
C PRO A 4 23.50 3.67 -26.30
N SER A 5 22.98 4.90 -26.27
CA SER A 5 22.82 5.67 -25.03
C SER A 5 21.85 5.03 -24.02
N VAL A 6 20.85 4.30 -24.51
CA VAL A 6 19.87 3.62 -23.65
C VAL A 6 20.47 2.33 -23.09
N GLN A 7 21.30 1.65 -23.89
CA GLN A 7 21.98 0.43 -23.46
C GLN A 7 23.02 0.69 -22.37
N ASP A 8 23.72 1.83 -22.44
CA ASP A 8 24.66 2.27 -21.41
C ASP A 8 23.95 2.62 -20.09
N LEU A 9 22.82 3.33 -20.16
CA LEU A 9 21.98 3.63 -19.00
C LEU A 9 21.48 2.34 -18.33
N PHE A 10 20.97 1.40 -19.12
CA PHE A 10 20.48 0.12 -18.59
C PHE A 10 21.59 -0.68 -17.92
N SER A 11 22.79 -0.68 -18.50
CA SER A 11 23.95 -1.35 -17.91
C SER A 11 24.35 -0.70 -16.58
N THR A 12 24.36 0.63 -16.52
CA THR A 12 24.68 1.41 -15.31
C THR A 12 23.71 1.14 -14.16
N HIS A 13 22.42 1.00 -14.48
CA HIS A 13 21.37 0.74 -13.49
C HIS A 13 21.08 -0.76 -13.25
N GLY A 14 21.85 -1.68 -13.85
CA GLY A 14 21.62 -3.12 -13.72
C GLY A 14 20.30 -3.61 -14.32
N ILE A 15 19.74 -2.87 -15.28
CA ILE A 15 18.47 -3.17 -15.94
C ILE A 15 18.72 -4.11 -17.12
N THR A 16 18.05 -5.27 -17.12
CA THR A 16 18.11 -6.22 -18.24
C THR A 16 16.94 -6.01 -19.18
N TRP A 17 17.19 -5.54 -20.40
CA TRP A 17 16.15 -5.41 -21.41
C TRP A 17 15.80 -6.76 -22.04
N LYS A 18 14.51 -7.09 -22.11
CA LYS A 18 14.00 -8.31 -22.76
C LYS A 18 13.01 -7.92 -23.85
N TYR A 19 13.27 -8.37 -25.08
CA TYR A 19 12.32 -8.20 -26.19
C TYR A 19 11.21 -9.25 -26.13
N ILE A 20 10.02 -8.87 -26.58
CA ILE A 20 8.96 -9.83 -26.87
C ILE A 20 9.35 -10.69 -28.08
N VAL A 21 8.81 -11.90 -28.15
CA VAL A 21 9.00 -12.79 -29.30
C VAL A 21 8.47 -12.10 -30.57
N GLU A 22 9.29 -12.08 -31.62
CA GLU A 22 8.88 -11.55 -32.91
C GLU A 22 7.63 -12.29 -33.41
N LYS A 23 6.61 -11.53 -33.86
CA LYS A 23 5.28 -12.03 -34.29
C LYS A 23 4.42 -12.63 -33.16
N GLY A 24 4.89 -12.61 -31.91
CA GLY A 24 4.15 -13.06 -30.74
C GLY A 24 3.19 -11.99 -30.19
N ALA A 25 2.15 -11.62 -30.93
CA ALA A 25 1.24 -10.52 -30.56
C ALA A 25 0.59 -10.68 -29.16
N TRP A 26 0.39 -11.90 -28.68
CA TRP A 26 -0.21 -12.17 -27.37
C TRP A 26 0.70 -11.79 -26.19
N TRP A 27 2.03 -11.74 -26.37
CA TRP A 27 2.97 -11.35 -25.31
C TRP A 27 2.76 -9.89 -24.85
N GLY A 28 2.27 -9.03 -25.75
CA GLY A 28 1.94 -7.63 -25.44
C GLY A 28 0.53 -7.44 -24.86
N GLY A 29 -0.32 -8.47 -24.86
CA GLY A 29 -1.75 -8.32 -24.57
C GLY A 29 -2.06 -7.83 -23.16
N PHE A 30 -1.20 -8.07 -22.17
CA PHE A 30 -1.35 -7.50 -20.83
C PHE A 30 -1.22 -5.96 -20.89
N TRP A 31 -0.14 -5.47 -21.49
CA TRP A 31 0.14 -4.04 -21.65
C TRP A 31 -0.95 -3.35 -22.46
N GLU A 32 -1.42 -3.96 -23.54
CA GLU A 32 -2.51 -3.41 -24.36
C GLU A 32 -3.81 -3.23 -23.56
N ARG A 33 -4.17 -4.22 -22.73
CA ARG A 33 -5.34 -4.12 -21.84
C ARG A 33 -5.13 -3.03 -20.79
N HIS A 34 -3.92 -2.93 -20.24
CA HIS A 34 -3.58 -1.87 -19.28
C HIS A 34 -3.71 -0.48 -19.91
N PHE A 35 -3.11 -0.26 -21.09
CA PHE A 35 -3.26 0.97 -21.85
C PHE A 35 -4.70 1.26 -22.26
N ARG A 36 -5.51 0.23 -22.51
CA ARG A 36 -6.95 0.41 -22.77
C ARG A 36 -7.66 1.01 -21.55
N THR A 37 -7.34 0.56 -20.33
CA THR A 37 -7.87 1.13 -19.09
C THR A 37 -7.50 2.60 -18.95
N ILE A 38 -6.21 2.93 -19.08
CA ILE A 38 -5.72 4.32 -19.00
C ILE A 38 -6.44 5.22 -20.02
N LYS A 39 -6.51 4.80 -21.28
CA LYS A 39 -7.19 5.56 -22.34
C LYS A 39 -8.69 5.73 -22.07
N THR A 40 -9.33 4.76 -21.42
CA THR A 40 -10.75 4.85 -21.06
C THR A 40 -10.96 5.91 -19.98
N CYS A 41 -10.08 5.95 -18.98
CA CYS A 41 -10.10 6.95 -17.92
C CYS A 41 -9.83 8.35 -18.46
N LEU A 42 -8.80 8.50 -19.31
CA LEU A 42 -8.48 9.77 -19.99
C LEU A 42 -9.67 10.30 -20.78
N ARG A 43 -10.32 9.47 -21.61
CA ARG A 43 -11.48 9.91 -22.40
C ARG A 43 -12.66 10.35 -21.53
N LYS A 44 -12.86 9.70 -20.38
CA LYS A 44 -13.92 10.06 -19.43
C LYS A 44 -13.65 11.39 -18.71
N ILE A 45 -12.40 11.64 -18.35
CA ILE A 45 -12.00 12.86 -17.61
C ILE A 45 -11.89 14.06 -18.55
N ILE A 46 -11.25 13.89 -19.71
CA ILE A 46 -11.00 14.99 -20.67
C ILE A 46 -12.26 15.32 -21.47
N GLY A 47 -13.02 14.31 -21.92
CA GLY A 47 -14.20 14.53 -22.74
C GLY A 47 -13.88 15.31 -24.03
N ARG A 48 -14.33 16.58 -24.10
CA ARG A 48 -14.11 17.49 -25.24
C ARG A 48 -13.17 18.65 -24.94
N SER A 49 -12.61 18.75 -23.72
CA SER A 49 -11.71 19.84 -23.36
C SER A 49 -10.30 19.60 -23.88
N SER A 50 -9.55 20.68 -24.08
CA SER A 50 -8.10 20.66 -24.26
C SER A 50 -7.45 21.06 -22.94
N LEU A 51 -6.44 20.31 -22.50
CA LEU A 51 -5.72 20.57 -21.26
C LEU A 51 -4.34 21.16 -21.56
N SER A 52 -3.87 22.03 -20.66
CA SER A 52 -2.46 22.40 -20.57
C SER A 52 -1.61 21.23 -20.09
N LEU A 53 -0.28 21.36 -20.20
CA LEU A 53 0.65 20.30 -19.78
C LEU A 53 0.51 19.97 -18.28
N ASN A 54 0.43 20.99 -17.42
CA ASN A 54 0.31 20.79 -15.97
C ASN A 54 -1.02 20.11 -15.60
N GLU A 55 -2.12 20.48 -16.27
CA GLU A 55 -3.43 19.84 -16.08
C GLU A 55 -3.39 18.39 -16.56
N LEU A 56 -2.73 18.11 -17.68
CA LEU A 56 -2.58 16.75 -18.20
C LEU A 56 -1.74 15.87 -17.27
N GLU A 57 -0.63 16.40 -16.73
CA GLU A 57 0.19 15.71 -15.73
C GLU A 57 -0.62 15.37 -14.49
N THR A 58 -1.41 16.33 -14.00
CA THR A 58 -2.30 16.12 -12.85
C THR A 58 -3.31 14.99 -13.13
N VAL A 59 -3.95 15.01 -14.30
CA VAL A 59 -4.88 13.96 -14.73
C VAL A 59 -4.18 12.59 -14.80
N PHE A 60 -2.93 12.52 -15.27
CA PHE A 60 -2.18 11.26 -15.27
C PHE A 60 -1.90 10.74 -13.86
N ILE A 61 -1.51 11.62 -12.93
CA ILE A 61 -1.28 11.27 -11.52
C ILE A 61 -2.57 10.71 -10.89
N GLU A 62 -3.72 11.36 -11.16
CA GLU A 62 -5.01 10.90 -10.65
C GLU A 62 -5.42 9.53 -11.23
N ILE A 63 -5.20 9.33 -12.53
CA ILE A 63 -5.48 8.05 -13.18
C ILE A 63 -4.59 6.95 -12.64
N GLU A 64 -3.30 7.22 -12.44
CA GLU A 64 -2.36 6.29 -11.83
C GLU A 64 -2.82 5.89 -10.43
N ALA A 65 -3.11 6.87 -9.57
CA ALA A 65 -3.58 6.63 -8.21
C ALA A 65 -4.88 5.81 -8.19
N MET A 66 -5.81 6.10 -9.10
CA MET A 66 -7.07 5.34 -9.21
C MET A 66 -6.85 3.90 -9.68
N ILE A 67 -5.98 3.67 -10.67
CA ILE A 67 -5.66 2.31 -11.12
C ILE A 67 -4.96 1.52 -10.00
N ASN A 68 -4.02 2.15 -9.29
CA ASN A 68 -3.23 1.52 -8.23
C ASN A 68 -4.02 1.25 -6.94
N SER A 69 -5.08 2.01 -6.67
CA SER A 69 -5.98 1.82 -5.52
C SER A 69 -7.18 0.91 -5.82
N ARG A 70 -7.39 0.52 -7.08
CA ARG A 70 -8.55 -0.28 -7.48
C ARG A 70 -8.46 -1.71 -6.92
N PRO A 71 -9.48 -2.20 -6.20
CA PRO A 71 -9.57 -3.58 -5.75
C PRO A 71 -9.49 -4.58 -6.91
N ILE A 72 -8.59 -5.55 -6.80
CA ILE A 72 -8.48 -6.72 -7.68
C ILE A 72 -9.22 -7.92 -7.07
N THR A 73 -9.36 -7.96 -5.74
CA THR A 73 -10.14 -8.98 -5.03
C THR A 73 -11.50 -8.44 -4.60
N TYR A 74 -12.33 -9.34 -4.07
CA TYR A 74 -13.63 -9.00 -3.52
C TYR A 74 -13.51 -8.00 -2.37
N ILE A 75 -14.51 -7.12 -2.26
CA ILE A 75 -14.67 -6.17 -1.17
C ILE A 75 -15.73 -6.76 -0.24
N TYR A 76 -15.33 -7.11 0.97
CA TYR A 76 -16.22 -7.65 2.00
C TYR A 76 -16.83 -6.51 2.83
N ASP A 77 -18.06 -6.72 3.31
CA ASP A 77 -18.74 -5.78 4.23
C ASP A 77 -18.34 -6.02 5.70
N ASP A 78 -17.78 -7.20 6.02
CA ASP A 78 -17.38 -7.59 7.37
C ASP A 78 -15.96 -7.08 7.71
N PRO A 79 -15.77 -6.31 8.80
CA PRO A 79 -14.46 -5.84 9.25
C PRO A 79 -13.47 -6.94 9.68
N SER A 80 -13.93 -8.18 9.90
CA SER A 80 -13.09 -9.32 10.26
C SER A 80 -12.45 -10.02 9.07
N GLU A 81 -12.95 -9.74 7.86
CA GLU A 81 -12.43 -10.26 6.59
C GLU A 81 -11.23 -9.45 6.09
N PRO A 82 -10.38 -10.01 5.20
CA PRO A 82 -9.20 -9.31 4.73
C PRO A 82 -9.57 -8.10 3.86
N SER A 83 -8.79 -7.03 3.98
CA SER A 83 -8.89 -5.87 3.09
C SER A 83 -8.64 -6.28 1.62
N PRO A 84 -9.31 -5.63 0.66
CA PRO A 84 -9.15 -5.99 -0.74
C PRO A 84 -7.73 -5.71 -1.22
N LEU A 85 -7.17 -6.63 -2.01
CA LEU A 85 -5.86 -6.44 -2.66
C LEU A 85 -5.98 -5.43 -3.79
N THR A 86 -5.03 -4.49 -3.84
CA THR A 86 -4.90 -3.48 -4.88
C THR A 86 -3.52 -3.63 -5.55
N PRO A 87 -3.31 -3.12 -6.78
CA PRO A 87 -1.97 -3.13 -7.38
C PRO A 87 -0.90 -2.48 -6.51
N ALA A 88 -1.25 -1.41 -5.78
CA ALA A 88 -0.31 -0.72 -4.88
C ALA A 88 0.26 -1.65 -3.80
N HIS A 89 -0.51 -2.64 -3.32
CA HIS A 89 -0.05 -3.64 -2.34
C HIS A 89 1.02 -4.60 -2.87
N PHE A 90 1.37 -4.56 -4.16
CA PHE A 90 2.50 -5.32 -4.69
C PHE A 90 3.77 -4.47 -4.83
N LEU A 91 3.65 -3.14 -4.76
CA LEU A 91 4.74 -2.19 -4.95
C LEU A 91 5.25 -1.60 -3.63
N ILE A 92 4.35 -1.41 -2.65
CA ILE A 92 4.63 -0.68 -1.40
C ILE A 92 4.72 -1.69 -0.23
N ASP A 93 5.52 -2.74 -0.41
CA ASP A 93 5.51 -3.99 0.38
C ASP A 93 4.26 -4.85 0.13
N PRO A 94 4.35 -6.20 0.28
CA PRO A 94 3.20 -7.10 0.14
C PRO A 94 2.02 -6.62 1.00
N PRO A 95 0.82 -7.19 0.87
CA PRO A 95 -0.06 -7.30 2.01
C PRO A 95 0.69 -8.14 3.04
N SER A 96 1.67 -7.55 3.74
CA SER A 96 1.75 -7.69 5.16
C SER A 96 0.29 -7.53 5.56
N LYS A 97 -0.32 -8.67 5.87
CA LYS A 97 -1.24 -8.72 6.98
C LYS A 97 -0.77 -7.60 7.89
N VAL A 98 -1.65 -6.67 8.21
CA VAL A 98 -1.45 -5.82 9.38
C VAL A 98 -1.50 -6.74 10.64
N THR A 99 -0.78 -7.87 10.64
CA THR A 99 0.09 -8.24 11.73
C THR A 99 1.20 -7.19 11.75
N CYS A 100 0.86 -5.98 12.21
CA CYS A 100 1.81 -5.23 13.02
C CYS A 100 2.21 -6.21 14.12
N GLN A 101 3.31 -6.92 13.93
CA GLN A 101 3.87 -7.70 15.01
C GLN A 101 4.47 -6.66 15.94
N PHE A 102 3.65 -6.13 16.83
CA PHE A 102 4.08 -5.28 17.92
C PHE A 102 5.33 -5.90 18.54
N LYS A 103 6.45 -5.19 18.51
CA LYS A 103 7.70 -5.64 19.11
C LYS A 103 7.82 -5.04 20.50
N VAL A 104 8.61 -5.70 21.32
CA VAL A 104 9.11 -5.08 22.54
C VAL A 104 9.86 -3.82 22.11
N ASP A 105 9.64 -2.74 22.85
CA ASP A 105 10.14 -1.39 22.62
C ASP A 105 9.41 -0.50 21.60
N ASP A 106 8.37 -0.99 20.90
CA ASP A 106 7.58 -0.14 20.00
C ASP A 106 6.78 0.93 20.76
N VAL A 107 6.66 2.12 20.16
CA VAL A 107 5.84 3.23 20.67
C VAL A 107 4.45 3.15 20.03
N VAL A 108 3.42 3.13 20.87
CA VAL A 108 2.03 2.95 20.46
C VAL A 108 1.10 3.98 21.08
N LEU A 109 0.04 4.34 20.35
CA LEU A 109 -1.12 5.03 20.89
C LEU A 109 -2.12 4.03 21.46
N ILE A 110 -2.69 4.38 22.60
CA ILE A 110 -3.67 3.57 23.32
C ILE A 110 -5.05 4.17 23.08
N HIS A 111 -5.93 3.41 22.43
CA HIS A 111 -7.30 3.80 22.17
C HIS A 111 -8.08 3.98 23.49
N ASP A 112 -8.74 5.14 23.63
CA ASP A 112 -9.67 5.42 24.71
C ASP A 112 -10.92 6.10 24.13
N ASP A 113 -12.09 5.47 24.25
CA ASP A 113 -13.37 5.99 23.72
C ASP A 113 -13.79 7.32 24.35
N ARG A 114 -13.24 7.66 25.52
CA ARG A 114 -13.56 8.91 26.23
C ARG A 114 -12.91 10.12 25.59
N PHE A 115 -11.89 9.91 24.75
CA PHE A 115 -11.08 10.99 24.20
C PHE A 115 -10.97 10.84 22.67
N PRO A 116 -11.01 11.96 21.91
CA PRO A 116 -10.70 11.92 20.49
C PRO A 116 -9.25 11.48 20.25
N ARG A 117 -8.97 10.91 19.06
CA ARG A 117 -7.70 10.26 18.71
C ARG A 117 -6.45 11.09 19.01
N ASN A 118 -6.51 12.42 18.85
CA ASN A 118 -5.39 13.33 19.12
C ASN A 118 -5.03 13.47 20.61
N LEU A 119 -5.89 12.97 21.52
CA LEU A 119 -5.70 12.99 22.97
C LEU A 119 -5.44 11.59 23.54
N TRP A 120 -5.29 10.57 22.69
CA TRP A 120 -4.94 9.23 23.14
C TRP A 120 -3.56 9.20 23.80
N SER A 121 -3.49 8.43 24.89
CA SER A 121 -2.24 8.30 25.64
C SER A 121 -1.23 7.47 24.85
N MET A 122 0.01 7.94 24.82
CA MET A 122 1.13 7.21 24.23
C MET A 122 1.82 6.34 25.27
N GLY A 123 2.28 5.18 24.86
CA GLY A 123 3.09 4.30 25.68
C GLY A 123 4.04 3.44 24.88
N LYS A 124 4.95 2.77 25.59
CA LYS A 124 5.98 1.90 25.00
C LYS A 124 5.71 0.44 25.36
N ILE A 125 5.80 -0.47 24.40
CA ILE A 125 5.59 -1.89 24.64
C ILE A 125 6.76 -2.48 25.44
N ILE A 126 6.44 -3.13 26.55
CA ILE A 126 7.41 -3.83 27.40
C ILE A 126 7.42 -5.32 27.11
N GLU A 127 6.24 -5.90 26.89
CA GLU A 127 6.07 -7.34 26.76
C GLU A 127 4.90 -7.65 25.83
N THR A 128 5.00 -8.76 25.09
CA THR A 128 3.98 -9.22 24.14
C THR A 128 3.47 -10.59 24.54
N TYR A 129 2.16 -10.79 24.47
CA TYR A 129 1.53 -12.08 24.78
C TYR A 129 0.91 -12.68 23.52
N THR A 130 1.45 -13.83 23.12
CA THR A 130 0.98 -14.62 22.00
C THR A 130 -0.07 -15.64 22.42
N GLY A 131 -1.03 -15.95 21.54
CA GLY A 131 -1.92 -17.10 21.76
C GLY A 131 -1.41 -18.39 21.11
N ARG A 132 -2.26 -19.42 21.09
CA ARG A 132 -1.94 -20.78 20.59
C ARG A 132 -1.51 -20.85 19.12
N ASP A 133 -1.92 -19.86 18.33
CA ASP A 133 -1.58 -19.69 16.92
C ASP A 133 -0.29 -18.88 16.68
N GLY A 134 0.46 -18.56 17.75
CA GLY A 134 1.69 -17.78 17.67
C GLY A 134 1.49 -16.28 17.39
N LYS A 135 0.24 -15.80 17.31
CA LYS A 135 -0.08 -14.38 17.07
C LYS A 135 -0.20 -13.59 18.38
N ILE A 136 0.31 -12.37 18.39
CA ILE A 136 0.19 -11.44 19.53
C ILE A 136 -1.27 -11.00 19.68
N ARG A 137 -1.88 -11.25 20.83
CA ARG A 137 -3.27 -10.83 21.15
C ARG A 137 -3.34 -9.66 22.12
N SER A 138 -2.33 -9.48 22.96
CA SER A 138 -2.24 -8.38 23.91
C SER A 138 -0.79 -8.00 24.20
N CYS A 139 -0.56 -6.73 24.49
CA CYS A 139 0.75 -6.21 24.87
C CYS A 139 0.64 -5.53 26.25
N LEU A 140 1.73 -5.57 27.01
CA LEU A 140 1.93 -4.76 28.20
C LEU A 140 2.58 -3.45 27.77
N VAL A 141 1.89 -2.33 28.00
CA VAL A 141 2.32 -1.00 27.56
C VAL A 141 2.67 -0.15 28.77
N LYS A 142 3.88 0.42 28.78
CA LYS A 142 4.34 1.42 29.76
C LYS A 142 3.81 2.80 29.35
N THR A 143 2.90 3.35 30.13
CA THR A 143 2.54 4.77 30.08
C THR A 143 3.40 5.53 31.09
N LYS A 144 3.40 6.87 31.03
CA LYS A 144 4.15 7.74 31.95
C LYS A 144 3.94 7.40 33.44
N ASN A 145 2.72 6.98 33.81
CA ASN A 145 2.33 6.82 35.21
C ASN A 145 2.21 5.35 35.63
N ASN A 146 1.99 4.42 34.70
CA ASN A 146 1.61 3.04 35.00
C ASN A 146 1.80 2.13 33.78
N ALA A 147 1.98 0.84 34.02
CA ALA A 147 1.98 -0.18 32.97
C ALA A 147 0.58 -0.80 32.87
N ILE A 148 0.01 -0.84 31.66
CA ILE A 148 -1.33 -1.38 31.42
C ILE A 148 -1.29 -2.45 30.35
N ARG A 149 -2.04 -3.53 30.57
CA ARG A 149 -2.25 -4.57 29.56
C ARG A 149 -3.40 -4.16 28.65
N ARG A 150 -3.17 -4.21 27.34
CA ARG A 150 -4.18 -3.88 26.33
C ARG A 150 -4.19 -4.90 25.18
N PRO A 151 -5.37 -5.25 24.67
CA PRO A 151 -5.47 -6.05 23.45
C PRO A 151 -4.92 -5.25 22.26
N VAL A 152 -4.34 -5.95 21.29
CA VAL A 152 -3.71 -5.34 20.10
C VAL A 152 -4.68 -4.47 19.28
N GLN A 153 -5.99 -4.73 19.35
CA GLN A 153 -7.03 -3.95 18.68
C GLN A 153 -7.16 -2.51 19.21
N LEU A 154 -6.69 -2.26 20.44
CA LEU A 154 -6.72 -0.95 21.08
C LEU A 154 -5.35 -0.26 21.05
N LEU A 155 -4.40 -0.79 20.29
CA LEU A 155 -3.05 -0.26 20.16
C LEU A 155 -2.79 0.10 18.70
N TYR A 156 -2.21 1.27 18.45
CA TYR A 156 -1.85 1.73 17.12
C TYR A 156 -0.36 2.09 17.10
N ASN A 157 0.42 1.50 16.19
CA ASN A 157 1.82 1.86 16.01
C ASN A 157 1.96 3.34 15.66
N LEU A 158 2.87 4.00 16.36
CA LEU A 158 3.32 5.34 16.00
C LEU A 158 4.60 5.19 15.16
N GLU A 159 4.49 4.61 13.97
CA GLU A 159 5.61 4.56 13.04
C GLU A 159 5.70 5.90 12.28
N VAL A 160 6.92 6.45 12.23
CA VAL A 160 7.41 7.43 11.25
C VAL A 160 8.32 6.68 10.30
#